data_AF-A0A3D4PN64-F1
#
_entry.id   AF-A0A3D4PN64-F1
#
_cell.length_a   1.000
_cell.length_b   1.000
_cell.length_c   1.000
_cell.angle_alpha   90.00
_cell.angle_beta   90.00
_cell.angle_gamma   90.00
#
_symmetry.space_group_name_H-M   'P 1'
#
loop_
_entity.id
_entity.type
_entity.pdbx_description
1 polymer ?
#
loop_
_entity_poly.entity_id
_entity_poly.type
_entity_poly.pdbx_seq_one_letter_code
_entity_poly.pdbx_strand_id
1 'polypeptide(L)'
;MATETSPLGLPRWNGWGDPALSKELPLAVRALLPALLGRVSRAQPAVSLSDVVLTPSALAAEDLAGFAAIVGDKAIAADAESRIRHSAGRSTPDLLRFRAARQNTPDAVLSPTDHDEVSAVLAYASEHDVAVIPFGGGTSVVGALTPERGRHRAVIALDLRRLSGMLQLDEISGEARFLAGTTGPEAERLLSERGFELGHYPQSFLYATLGGFASARSSGQNSAGNGRFDAMVTALRVATPTGDITLGGPPGSAAGPDLMRLFLGAEGILGVITELSLRVHRMPETRRFEGWTFPDFATGTEALRRVAQLGTGPTVIRLSDEAETGVGLAQHGRVGKALSKGCSAVTVFEGDADIAAERHAQTARVLTAAGGRSTGAGPAEEWAHGRFGAPYLRDALLEHGVFCETLETATVWANISRLKAAITETIKSGFTDRGGKSLVLCHISHVYPTGAALYFTIIGNMHGEGVKTWAPIKSQVNDTILAHGGTISHHHGVGRDHAAWLAREIGEGGIRLLRAVKSEIDPAGIMNPGAVLPLTPAAQND
;
A
#
# COMPACT_ATOMS: atom_id res chain seq x y z
N MET A 1 28.09 -13.84 -8.86
CA MET A 1 27.40 -15.08 -9.30
C MET A 1 27.38 -15.98 -8.08
N ALA A 2 26.28 -16.24 -7.38
CA ALA A 2 24.88 -16.26 -7.77
C ALA A 2 24.04 -15.19 -7.03
N THR A 3 23.21 -14.49 -7.78
CA THR A 3 22.02 -13.81 -7.27
C THR A 3 20.98 -14.91 -7.06
N GLU A 4 20.72 -15.32 -5.82
CA GLU A 4 19.49 -16.04 -5.53
C GLU A 4 18.34 -15.04 -5.67
N THR A 5 17.81 -15.02 -6.88
CA THR A 5 16.59 -14.34 -7.24
C THR A 5 15.45 -14.91 -6.42
N SER A 6 14.61 -14.02 -5.88
CA SER A 6 13.22 -14.34 -5.54
C SER A 6 12.64 -15.32 -6.59
N PRO A 7 11.86 -16.34 -6.21
CA PRO A 7 11.23 -17.25 -7.16
C PRO A 7 10.28 -16.55 -8.17
N LEU A 8 10.05 -15.25 -7.99
CA LEU A 8 9.30 -14.38 -8.90
C LEU A 8 10.27 -13.72 -9.90
N GLY A 9 9.92 -13.77 -11.20
CA GLY A 9 10.70 -13.13 -12.25
C GLY A 9 10.81 -11.60 -12.07
N LEU A 10 11.70 -10.97 -12.86
CA LEU A 10 11.89 -9.52 -12.80
C LEU A 10 10.53 -8.81 -13.06
N PRO A 11 10.05 -7.96 -12.14
CA PRO A 11 8.75 -7.32 -12.30
C PRO A 11 8.68 -6.50 -13.58
N ARG A 12 7.47 -6.41 -14.15
CA ARG A 12 7.15 -5.54 -15.27
C ARG A 12 7.55 -4.10 -14.94
N TRP A 13 8.33 -3.47 -15.81
CA TRP A 13 8.86 -2.12 -15.57
C TRP A 13 7.77 -1.04 -15.64
N ASN A 14 6.75 -1.23 -16.49
CA ASN A 14 5.63 -0.32 -16.70
C ASN A 14 4.29 -0.86 -16.18
N GLY A 15 4.33 -1.71 -15.16
CA GLY A 15 3.16 -2.40 -14.63
C GLY A 15 3.41 -3.08 -13.29
N TRP A 16 2.53 -4.00 -12.96
CA TRP A 16 2.55 -4.78 -11.75
C TRP A 16 3.19 -6.15 -11.96
N GLY A 17 4.12 -6.50 -11.06
CA GLY A 17 4.54 -7.86 -10.81
C GLY A 17 5.15 -8.61 -11.99
N ASP A 18 5.25 -9.93 -11.83
CA ASP A 18 5.81 -10.84 -12.83
C ASP A 18 4.93 -10.85 -14.10
N PRO A 19 5.48 -10.51 -15.28
CA PRO A 19 4.76 -10.59 -16.56
C PRO A 19 4.13 -11.97 -16.84
N ALA A 20 4.70 -13.06 -16.33
CA ALA A 20 4.17 -14.42 -16.51
C ALA A 20 2.84 -14.65 -15.79
N LEU A 21 2.52 -13.83 -14.78
CA LEU A 21 1.25 -13.89 -14.05
C LEU A 21 0.17 -12.96 -14.67
N SER A 22 0.54 -12.15 -15.67
CA SER A 22 -0.40 -11.31 -16.39
C SER A 22 -1.40 -12.15 -17.18
N LYS A 23 -2.66 -11.71 -17.19
CA LYS A 23 -3.75 -12.36 -17.94
C LYS A 23 -4.41 -11.34 -18.84
N GLU A 24 -4.82 -11.76 -20.03
CA GLU A 24 -5.66 -10.93 -20.88
C GLU A 24 -7.00 -10.63 -20.19
N LEU A 25 -7.56 -9.45 -20.51
CA LEU A 25 -8.85 -9.06 -19.99
C LEU A 25 -9.94 -10.03 -20.49
N PRO A 26 -10.68 -10.73 -19.60
CA PRO A 26 -11.65 -11.74 -20.02
C PRO A 26 -12.68 -11.19 -21.01
N LEU A 27 -13.03 -11.97 -22.03
CA LEU A 27 -13.97 -11.56 -23.09
C LEU A 27 -15.32 -11.08 -22.53
N ALA A 28 -15.83 -11.75 -21.50
CA ALA A 28 -17.06 -11.37 -20.81
C ALA A 28 -16.96 -9.96 -20.19
N VAL A 29 -15.84 -9.65 -19.54
CA VAL A 29 -15.57 -8.32 -18.97
C VAL A 29 -15.47 -7.29 -20.09
N ARG A 30 -14.72 -7.59 -21.16
CA ARG A 30 -14.56 -6.73 -22.33
C ARG A 30 -15.89 -6.37 -22.99
N ALA A 31 -16.80 -7.35 -23.11
CA ALA A 31 -18.13 -7.15 -23.70
C ALA A 31 -19.03 -6.25 -22.84
N LEU A 32 -18.84 -6.21 -21.52
CA LEU A 32 -19.62 -5.38 -20.61
C LEU A 32 -19.14 -3.93 -20.54
N LEU A 33 -17.86 -3.66 -20.86
CA LEU A 33 -17.27 -2.31 -20.73
C LEU A 33 -18.07 -1.22 -21.49
N PRO A 34 -18.51 -1.41 -22.76
CA PRO A 34 -19.26 -0.36 -23.45
C PRO A 34 -20.62 -0.07 -22.82
N ALA A 35 -21.29 -1.10 -22.27
CA ALA A 35 -22.55 -0.93 -21.57
C ALA A 35 -22.37 -0.16 -20.25
N LEU A 36 -21.28 -0.43 -19.53
CA LEU A 36 -20.98 0.18 -18.23
C LEU A 36 -20.41 1.61 -18.36
N LEU A 37 -19.49 1.82 -19.31
CA LEU A 37 -18.67 3.03 -19.41
C LEU A 37 -18.97 3.86 -20.65
N GLY A 38 -19.84 3.40 -21.55
CA GLY A 38 -20.05 4.04 -22.85
C GLY A 38 -18.85 3.82 -23.79
N ARG A 39 -18.58 4.79 -24.67
CA ARG A 39 -17.45 4.69 -25.60
C ARG A 39 -16.13 4.72 -24.81
N VAL A 40 -15.33 3.66 -24.95
CA VAL A 40 -13.97 3.56 -24.40
C VAL A 40 -12.98 3.90 -25.51
N SER A 41 -12.10 4.86 -25.26
CA SER A 41 -11.02 5.22 -26.20
C SER A 41 -9.96 4.12 -26.23
N ARG A 42 -9.35 3.92 -27.40
CA ARG A 42 -8.20 3.02 -27.51
C ARG A 42 -7.06 3.54 -26.64
N ALA A 43 -6.45 2.68 -25.83
CA ALA A 43 -5.25 3.05 -25.09
C ALA A 43 -4.13 3.46 -26.05
N GLN A 44 -3.37 4.48 -25.67
CA GLN A 44 -2.10 4.72 -26.32
C GLN A 44 -1.15 3.55 -26.00
N PRO A 45 -0.41 3.03 -26.99
CA PRO A 45 0.58 2.00 -26.75
C PRO A 45 1.63 2.55 -25.77
N ALA A 46 2.07 1.71 -24.84
CA ALA A 46 3.19 2.08 -23.98
C ALA A 46 4.46 2.18 -24.82
N VAL A 47 5.32 3.16 -24.53
CA VAL A 47 6.67 3.20 -25.12
C VAL A 47 7.46 1.95 -24.71
N SER A 48 8.41 1.53 -25.54
CA SER A 48 9.36 0.49 -25.15
C SER A 48 10.36 1.06 -24.14
N LEU A 49 10.95 0.20 -23.31
CA LEU A 49 11.92 0.64 -22.28
C LEU A 49 13.13 1.35 -22.90
N SER A 50 13.60 0.87 -24.06
CA SER A 50 14.75 1.45 -24.78
C SER A 50 14.45 2.81 -25.40
N ASP A 51 13.18 3.15 -25.60
CA ASP A 51 12.76 4.43 -26.19
C ASP A 51 12.45 5.49 -25.13
N VAL A 52 12.60 5.16 -23.83
CA VAL A 52 12.36 6.10 -22.75
C VAL A 52 13.50 7.14 -22.70
N VAL A 53 13.11 8.42 -22.74
CA VAL A 53 14.03 9.56 -22.59
C VAL A 53 14.07 9.98 -21.12
N LEU A 54 15.26 9.95 -20.54
CA LEU A 54 15.49 10.33 -19.15
C LEU A 54 16.03 11.75 -19.01
N THR A 55 15.68 12.39 -17.90
CA THR A 55 16.45 13.54 -17.41
C THR A 55 17.89 13.08 -17.15
N PRO A 56 18.92 13.78 -17.67
CA PRO A 56 20.31 13.48 -17.35
C PRO A 56 20.56 13.50 -15.85
N SER A 57 21.48 12.65 -15.39
CA SER A 57 21.89 12.66 -13.98
C SER A 57 22.60 13.98 -13.65
N ALA A 58 22.29 14.55 -12.48
CA ALA A 58 22.96 15.72 -11.92
C ALA A 58 24.12 15.34 -10.96
N LEU A 59 24.39 14.05 -10.77
CA LEU A 59 25.56 13.58 -10.02
C LEU A 59 26.83 13.72 -10.85
N ALA A 60 27.89 14.22 -10.21
CA ALA A 60 29.24 14.28 -10.76
C ALA A 60 29.94 12.92 -10.60
N ALA A 61 31.08 12.74 -11.28
CA ALA A 61 31.87 11.51 -11.17
C ALA A 61 32.41 11.32 -9.75
N GLU A 62 32.74 12.41 -9.07
CA GLU A 62 33.22 12.45 -7.69
C GLU A 62 32.15 11.95 -6.71
N ASP A 63 30.87 12.27 -6.96
CA ASP A 63 29.77 11.78 -6.12
C ASP A 63 29.63 10.27 -6.23
N LEU A 64 29.66 9.75 -7.47
CA LEU A 64 29.58 8.32 -7.71
C LEU A 64 30.78 7.59 -7.08
N ALA A 65 31.98 8.16 -7.14
CA ALA A 65 33.16 7.63 -6.49
C ALA A 65 33.04 7.66 -4.96
N GLY A 66 32.49 8.73 -4.38
CA GLY A 66 32.27 8.85 -2.95
C GLY A 66 31.26 7.83 -2.43
N PHE A 67 30.12 7.68 -3.12
CA PHE A 67 29.17 6.61 -2.80
C PHE A 67 29.78 5.22 -3.01
N ALA A 68 30.60 5.03 -4.04
CA ALA A 68 31.24 3.74 -4.31
C ALA A 68 32.23 3.35 -3.20
N ALA A 69 32.89 4.33 -2.58
CA ALA A 69 33.74 4.09 -1.43
C ALA A 69 32.96 3.60 -0.20
N ILE A 70 31.64 3.86 -0.13
CA ILE A 70 30.76 3.42 0.96
C ILE A 70 30.15 2.05 0.66
N VAL A 71 29.43 1.92 -0.46
CA VAL A 71 28.62 0.71 -0.77
C VAL A 71 29.30 -0.26 -1.76
N GLY A 72 30.45 0.13 -2.31
CA GLY A 72 31.15 -0.57 -3.39
C GLY A 72 30.56 -0.31 -4.78
N ASP A 73 31.40 -0.37 -5.82
CA ASP A 73 31.01 -0.08 -7.21
C ASP A 73 29.80 -0.89 -7.70
N LYS A 74 29.70 -2.16 -7.29
CA LYS A 74 28.63 -3.07 -7.72
C LYS A 74 27.27 -2.75 -7.10
N ALA A 75 27.24 -1.91 -6.07
CA ALA A 75 26.02 -1.49 -5.39
C ALA A 75 25.45 -0.18 -5.96
N ILE A 76 26.10 0.41 -6.97
CA ILE A 76 25.66 1.63 -7.62
C ILE A 76 25.16 1.30 -9.02
N ALA A 77 23.91 1.68 -9.29
CA ALA A 77 23.31 1.57 -10.61
C ALA A 77 22.88 2.95 -11.12
N ALA A 78 23.62 3.46 -12.10
CA ALA A 78 23.35 4.73 -12.79
C ALA A 78 22.82 4.53 -14.22
N ASP A 79 22.62 3.27 -14.65
CA ASP A 79 22.06 2.94 -15.94
C ASP A 79 20.56 3.32 -16.04
N ALA A 80 20.07 3.46 -17.27
CA ALA A 80 18.73 3.95 -17.54
C ALA A 80 17.64 3.04 -16.97
N GLU A 81 17.78 1.72 -17.09
CA GLU A 81 16.75 0.77 -16.65
C GLU A 81 16.62 0.76 -15.14
N SER A 82 17.75 0.72 -14.41
CA SER A 82 17.77 0.79 -12.95
C SER A 82 17.10 2.08 -12.47
N ARG A 83 17.44 3.23 -13.04
CA ARG A 83 16.85 4.53 -12.68
C ARG A 83 15.34 4.58 -12.99
N ILE A 84 14.89 4.04 -14.12
CA ILE A 84 13.46 3.96 -14.46
C ILE A 84 12.71 3.10 -13.44
N ARG A 85 13.23 1.93 -13.09
CA ARG A 85 12.53 1.00 -12.18
C ARG A 85 12.36 1.54 -10.75
N HIS A 86 13.13 2.57 -10.38
CA HIS A 86 13.10 3.23 -9.07
C HIS A 86 12.53 4.65 -9.12
N SER A 87 11.75 4.99 -10.15
CA SER A 87 11.23 6.36 -10.33
C SER A 87 9.81 6.61 -9.80
N ALA A 88 9.08 5.55 -9.42
CA ALA A 88 7.73 5.69 -8.90
C ALA A 88 7.21 4.43 -8.22
N GLY A 89 6.05 4.58 -7.58
CA GLY A 89 5.25 3.47 -7.05
C GLY A 89 4.39 2.79 -8.12
N ARG A 90 3.18 2.36 -7.74
CA ARG A 90 2.23 1.59 -8.55
C ARG A 90 0.81 2.14 -8.48
N SER A 91 0.64 3.43 -8.18
CA SER A 91 -0.63 4.12 -8.43
C SER A 91 -0.92 4.17 -9.92
N THR A 92 -2.17 4.33 -10.33
CA THR A 92 -2.52 4.46 -11.75
C THR A 92 -1.89 5.69 -12.39
N PRO A 93 -1.80 6.86 -11.74
CA PRO A 93 -0.97 7.97 -12.22
C PRO A 93 0.50 7.60 -12.45
N ASP A 94 1.11 6.79 -11.57
CA ASP A 94 2.49 6.30 -11.77
C ASP A 94 2.59 5.39 -13.00
N LEU A 95 1.64 4.49 -13.19
CA LEU A 95 1.63 3.56 -14.32
C LEU A 95 1.39 4.27 -15.65
N LEU A 96 0.49 5.25 -15.67
CA LEU A 96 0.30 6.10 -16.84
C LEU A 96 1.56 6.91 -17.14
N ARG A 97 2.28 7.38 -16.11
CA ARG A 97 3.59 7.99 -16.26
C ARG A 97 4.58 7.01 -16.88
N PHE A 98 4.74 5.79 -16.37
CA PHE A 98 5.64 4.76 -16.95
C PHE A 98 5.38 4.45 -18.43
N ARG A 99 4.16 4.67 -18.93
CA ARG A 99 3.81 4.46 -20.34
C ARG A 99 4.23 5.63 -21.25
N ALA A 100 4.61 6.77 -20.69
CA ALA A 100 5.02 7.96 -21.42
C ALA A 100 6.50 7.92 -21.83
N ALA A 101 6.84 8.65 -22.90
CA ALA A 101 8.19 8.68 -23.47
C ALA A 101 9.24 9.38 -22.58
N ARG A 102 8.82 10.27 -21.67
CA ARG A 102 9.73 11.02 -20.79
C ARG A 102 9.49 10.65 -19.34
N GLN A 103 10.55 10.30 -18.61
CA GLN A 103 10.49 9.95 -17.20
C GLN A 103 11.41 10.85 -16.37
N ASN A 104 10.87 11.37 -15.26
CA ASN A 104 11.70 11.84 -14.16
C ASN A 104 12.20 10.61 -13.40
N THR A 105 13.49 10.54 -13.11
CA THR A 105 14.13 9.39 -12.45
C THR A 105 15.09 9.87 -11.38
N PRO A 106 15.41 9.04 -10.37
CA PRO A 106 16.56 9.33 -9.52
C PRO A 106 17.84 9.41 -10.36
N ASP A 107 18.84 10.12 -9.85
CA ASP A 107 20.14 10.30 -10.48
C ASP A 107 21.00 9.03 -10.45
N ALA A 108 20.84 8.22 -9.40
CA ALA A 108 21.41 6.88 -9.25
C ALA A 108 20.59 6.05 -8.24
N VAL A 109 20.80 4.75 -8.27
CA VAL A 109 20.27 3.79 -7.28
C VAL A 109 21.44 3.22 -6.47
N LEU A 110 21.36 3.29 -5.15
CA LEU A 110 22.36 2.74 -4.24
C LEU A 110 21.75 1.58 -3.46
N SER A 111 22.47 0.47 -3.35
CA SER A 111 21.97 -0.76 -2.71
C SER A 111 22.89 -1.20 -1.57
N PRO A 112 22.81 -0.56 -0.38
CA PRO A 112 23.60 -0.94 0.79
C PRO A 112 23.24 -2.35 1.28
N THR A 113 24.04 -2.92 2.16
CA THR A 113 23.91 -4.30 2.69
C THR A 113 23.73 -4.37 4.19
N ASP A 114 24.06 -3.29 4.91
CA ASP A 114 23.91 -3.21 6.36
C ASP A 114 23.53 -1.79 6.82
N HIS A 115 23.35 -1.65 8.14
CA HIS A 115 22.98 -0.38 8.77
C HIS A 115 24.07 0.69 8.64
N ASP A 116 25.34 0.31 8.70
CA ASP A 116 26.45 1.25 8.76
C ASP A 116 26.66 1.90 7.38
N GLU A 117 26.54 1.11 6.30
CA GLU A 117 26.52 1.62 4.92
C GLU A 117 25.35 2.59 4.69
N VAL A 118 24.15 2.29 5.21
CA VAL A 118 23.00 3.21 5.12
C VAL A 118 23.33 4.53 5.82
N SER A 119 23.82 4.48 7.07
CA SER A 119 24.19 5.66 7.84
C SER A 119 25.27 6.49 7.15
N ALA A 120 26.30 5.85 6.59
CA ALA A 120 27.36 6.51 5.84
C ALA A 120 26.84 7.18 4.55
N VAL A 121 25.90 6.54 3.83
CA VAL A 121 25.24 7.16 2.66
C VAL A 121 24.47 8.42 3.06
N LEU A 122 23.73 8.39 4.17
CA LEU A 122 22.97 9.57 4.63
C LEU A 122 23.88 10.72 5.04
N ALA A 123 25.00 10.42 5.71
CA ALA A 123 26.00 11.41 6.09
C ALA A 123 26.63 12.06 4.84
N TYR A 124 27.09 11.24 3.90
CA TYR A 124 27.67 11.72 2.64
C TYR A 124 26.68 12.57 1.83
N ALA A 125 25.43 12.11 1.71
CA ALA A 125 24.38 12.82 0.99
C ALA A 125 24.04 14.19 1.63
N SER A 126 24.07 14.28 2.96
CA SER A 126 23.88 15.53 3.69
C SER A 126 24.98 16.55 3.41
N GLU A 127 26.24 16.09 3.37
CA GLU A 127 27.40 16.95 3.09
C GLU A 127 27.44 17.42 1.63
N HIS A 128 26.93 16.61 0.71
CA HIS A 128 27.05 16.83 -0.74
C HIS A 128 25.75 17.31 -1.40
N ASP A 129 24.76 17.78 -0.62
CA ASP A 129 23.49 18.31 -1.13
C ASP A 129 22.72 17.33 -2.03
N VAL A 130 22.62 16.06 -1.63
CA VAL A 130 21.92 15.01 -2.37
C VAL A 130 20.69 14.54 -1.58
N ALA A 131 19.51 14.63 -2.17
CA ALA A 131 18.30 14.08 -1.58
C ALA A 131 18.30 12.54 -1.61
N VAL A 132 17.67 11.91 -0.63
CA VAL A 132 17.61 10.45 -0.48
C VAL A 132 16.16 10.00 -0.36
N ILE A 133 15.76 9.06 -1.21
CA ILE A 133 14.45 8.41 -1.14
C ILE A 133 14.64 6.93 -0.81
N PRO A 134 14.25 6.49 0.40
CA PRO A 134 14.28 5.07 0.75
C PRO A 134 13.32 4.28 -0.15
N PHE A 135 13.82 3.17 -0.70
CA PHE A 135 13.09 2.34 -1.65
C PHE A 135 13.13 0.87 -1.22
N GLY A 136 11.96 0.26 -1.10
CA GLY A 136 11.80 -1.17 -0.82
C GLY A 136 11.22 -1.91 -2.03
N GLY A 137 10.00 -2.42 -1.88
CA GLY A 137 9.31 -3.17 -2.93
C GLY A 137 8.76 -2.35 -4.11
N GLY A 138 8.87 -1.01 -4.07
CA GLY A 138 8.33 -0.15 -5.13
C GLY A 138 6.81 -0.11 -5.22
N THR A 139 6.07 -0.51 -4.18
CA THR A 139 4.61 -0.73 -4.24
C THR A 139 3.76 0.44 -3.72
N SER A 140 4.34 1.61 -3.43
CA SER A 140 3.59 2.78 -2.94
C SER A 140 2.51 3.20 -3.94
N VAL A 141 1.37 3.70 -3.48
CA VAL A 141 0.28 4.21 -4.34
C VAL A 141 -0.05 5.67 -4.07
N VAL A 142 0.82 6.38 -3.33
CA VAL A 142 0.61 7.77 -2.89
C VAL A 142 1.73 8.71 -3.36
N GLY A 143 2.52 8.28 -4.35
CA GLY A 143 3.63 9.07 -4.89
C GLY A 143 4.81 9.24 -3.91
N ALA A 144 4.92 8.40 -2.87
CA ALA A 144 6.01 8.50 -1.89
C ALA A 144 7.40 8.25 -2.50
N LEU A 145 7.45 7.55 -3.63
CA LEU A 145 8.70 7.14 -4.32
C LEU A 145 9.02 8.01 -5.55
N THR A 146 8.30 9.11 -5.77
CA THR A 146 8.61 10.06 -6.86
C THR A 146 9.96 10.75 -6.57
N PRO A 147 10.91 10.78 -7.52
CA PRO A 147 12.26 11.34 -7.36
C PRO A 147 12.24 12.87 -7.32
N GLU A 148 11.70 13.42 -6.23
CA GLU A 148 11.69 14.85 -5.94
C GLU A 148 12.94 15.20 -5.15
N ARG A 149 13.75 16.11 -5.70
CA ARG A 149 14.99 16.60 -5.07
C ARG A 149 14.75 17.82 -4.18
N GLY A 150 13.60 18.49 -4.30
CA GLY A 150 13.35 19.72 -3.56
C GLY A 150 14.38 20.80 -3.90
N ARG A 151 15.08 21.33 -2.89
CA ARG A 151 16.15 22.33 -3.08
C ARG A 151 17.51 21.73 -3.44
N HIS A 152 17.66 20.42 -3.35
CA HIS A 152 18.93 19.72 -3.53
C HIS A 152 19.29 19.60 -5.01
N ARG A 153 20.58 19.54 -5.32
CA ARG A 153 21.04 19.43 -6.73
C ARG A 153 20.67 18.10 -7.38
N ALA A 154 20.69 17.01 -6.61
CA ALA A 154 20.48 15.64 -7.07
C ALA A 154 19.61 14.84 -6.09
N VAL A 155 19.10 13.69 -6.51
CA VAL A 155 18.32 12.75 -5.70
C VAL A 155 18.68 11.30 -6.04
N ILE A 156 18.96 10.49 -5.03
CA ILE A 156 19.17 9.06 -5.18
C ILE A 156 17.98 8.25 -4.65
N ALA A 157 17.78 7.07 -5.23
CA ALA A 157 16.96 6.04 -4.62
C ALA A 157 17.86 5.09 -3.81
N LEU A 158 17.54 4.90 -2.53
CA LEU A 158 18.27 4.01 -1.64
C LEU A 158 17.51 2.67 -1.56
N ASP A 159 17.93 1.69 -2.36
CA ASP A 159 17.31 0.37 -2.47
C ASP A 159 17.74 -0.54 -1.31
N LEU A 160 16.81 -0.79 -0.40
CA LEU A 160 17.05 -1.56 0.81
C LEU A 160 16.93 -3.06 0.62
N ARG A 161 16.59 -3.57 -0.58
CA ARG A 161 16.30 -5.01 -0.78
C ARG A 161 17.48 -5.93 -0.46
N ARG A 162 18.71 -5.41 -0.48
CA ARG A 162 19.91 -6.15 -0.05
C ARG A 162 20.06 -6.24 1.48
N LEU A 163 19.41 -5.37 2.26
CA LEU A 163 19.21 -5.55 3.70
C LEU A 163 18.03 -6.51 3.92
N SER A 164 18.22 -7.80 3.64
CA SER A 164 17.15 -8.81 3.79
C SER A 164 17.60 -10.02 4.60
N GLY A 165 16.64 -10.62 5.31
CA GLY A 165 16.85 -11.78 6.16
C GLY A 165 16.31 -11.60 7.58
N MET A 166 16.17 -12.73 8.27
CA MET A 166 15.81 -12.81 9.68
C MET A 166 17.08 -12.86 10.52
N LEU A 167 17.25 -11.89 11.42
CA LEU A 167 18.40 -11.80 12.31
C LEU A 167 18.24 -12.69 13.54
N GLN A 168 17.01 -12.81 14.05
CA GLN A 168 16.73 -13.56 15.26
C GLN A 168 15.25 -14.00 15.31
N LEU A 169 14.98 -15.15 15.91
CA LEU A 169 13.65 -15.60 16.32
C LEU A 169 13.72 -16.04 17.79
N ASP A 170 12.99 -15.35 18.66
CA ASP A 170 12.68 -15.81 20.01
C ASP A 170 11.35 -16.57 19.99
N GLU A 171 11.44 -17.89 19.97
CA GLU A 171 10.29 -18.78 19.93
C GLU A 171 9.46 -18.78 21.23
N ILE A 172 10.06 -18.39 22.36
CA ILE A 172 9.40 -18.37 23.66
C ILE A 172 8.54 -17.11 23.75
N SER A 173 9.11 -15.96 23.39
CA SER A 173 8.42 -14.67 23.43
C SER A 173 7.50 -14.45 22.22
N GLY A 174 7.70 -15.19 21.13
CA GLY A 174 6.96 -15.01 19.88
C GLY A 174 7.37 -13.71 19.18
N GLU A 175 8.67 -13.46 19.06
CA GLU A 175 9.21 -12.27 18.40
C GLU A 175 10.31 -12.64 17.40
N ALA A 176 10.30 -11.99 16.24
CA ALA A 176 11.35 -12.13 15.24
C ALA A 176 11.90 -10.76 14.80
N ARG A 177 13.23 -10.65 14.74
CA ARG A 177 13.94 -9.46 14.24
C ARG A 177 14.36 -9.68 12.80
N PHE A 178 14.05 -8.71 11.93
CA PHE A 178 14.34 -8.75 10.50
C PHE A 178 15.09 -7.51 10.03
N LEU A 179 15.84 -7.67 8.95
CA LEU A 179 16.31 -6.55 8.14
C LEU A 179 15.15 -5.99 7.30
N ALA A 180 15.09 -4.67 7.15
CA ALA A 180 13.93 -3.94 6.62
C ALA A 180 13.62 -4.19 5.13
N GLY A 181 14.59 -4.64 4.35
CA GLY A 181 14.44 -5.03 2.95
C GLY A 181 13.84 -6.41 2.73
N THR A 182 13.63 -7.20 3.79
CA THR A 182 12.97 -8.51 3.72
C THR A 182 11.56 -8.36 3.14
N THR A 183 11.21 -9.16 2.13
CA THR A 183 9.87 -9.14 1.52
C THR A 183 8.87 -9.93 2.36
N GLY A 184 7.57 -9.69 2.16
CA GLY A 184 6.51 -10.49 2.79
C GLY A 184 6.71 -12.02 2.62
N PRO A 185 6.85 -12.53 1.37
CA PRO A 185 7.09 -13.95 1.12
C PRO A 185 8.33 -14.50 1.81
N GLU A 186 9.43 -13.73 1.83
CA GLU A 186 10.67 -14.18 2.45
C GLU A 186 10.54 -14.26 3.97
N ALA A 187 9.87 -13.29 4.59
CA ALA A 187 9.58 -13.33 6.02
C ALA A 187 8.73 -14.56 6.40
N GLU A 188 7.65 -14.83 5.65
CA GLU A 188 6.81 -16.00 5.90
C GLU A 188 7.58 -17.32 5.67
N ARG A 189 8.43 -17.39 4.63
CA ARG A 189 9.28 -18.56 4.38
C ARG A 189 10.19 -18.84 5.57
N LEU A 190 10.97 -17.85 6.00
CA LEU A 190 11.92 -17.95 7.12
C LEU A 190 11.24 -18.33 8.45
N LEU A 191 10.02 -17.83 8.69
CA LEU A 191 9.24 -18.17 9.88
C LEU A 191 8.64 -19.58 9.80
N SER A 192 8.11 -19.97 8.64
CA SER A 192 7.45 -21.27 8.45
C SER A 192 8.41 -22.45 8.63
N GLU A 193 9.69 -22.28 8.26
CA GLU A 193 10.76 -23.25 8.53
C GLU A 193 10.95 -23.54 10.04
N ARG A 194 10.44 -22.65 10.90
CA ARG A 194 10.47 -22.74 12.36
C ARG A 194 9.09 -22.97 12.98
N GLY A 195 8.05 -23.19 12.17
CA GLY A 195 6.67 -23.38 12.63
C GLY A 195 5.99 -22.10 13.11
N PHE A 196 6.42 -20.93 12.63
CA PHE A 196 5.83 -19.63 12.90
C PHE A 196 5.25 -18.99 11.63
N GLU A 197 4.41 -17.99 11.84
CA GLU A 197 3.79 -17.16 10.81
C GLU A 197 3.77 -15.69 11.30
N LEU A 198 3.98 -14.75 10.38
CA LEU A 198 3.77 -13.33 10.66
C LEU A 198 2.28 -12.99 10.50
N GLY A 199 1.65 -13.52 9.45
CA GLY A 199 0.22 -13.40 9.21
C GLY A 199 -0.18 -12.00 8.75
N HIS A 200 0.70 -11.31 8.03
CA HIS A 200 0.46 -9.97 7.47
C HIS A 200 0.43 -10.01 5.94
N TYR A 201 -0.78 -10.08 5.38
CA TYR A 201 -1.02 -10.26 3.95
C TYR A 201 -1.71 -9.05 3.30
N PRO A 202 -1.02 -7.92 3.07
CA PRO A 202 -1.56 -6.82 2.26
C PRO A 202 -1.66 -7.23 0.79
N GLN A 203 -2.42 -6.51 -0.03
CA GLN A 203 -2.52 -6.83 -1.47
C GLN A 203 -1.17 -6.79 -2.21
N SER A 204 -0.22 -6.00 -1.70
CA SER A 204 1.15 -5.88 -2.21
C SER A 204 2.13 -6.92 -1.66
N PHE A 205 1.65 -7.89 -0.86
CA PHE A 205 2.46 -8.88 -0.13
C PHE A 205 3.64 -9.42 -0.93
N LEU A 206 3.42 -9.86 -2.16
CA LEU A 206 4.43 -10.52 -3.01
C LEU A 206 5.69 -9.69 -3.28
N TYR A 207 5.63 -8.36 -3.18
CA TYR A 207 6.72 -7.46 -3.57
C TYR A 207 7.13 -6.48 -2.47
N ALA A 208 6.20 -6.09 -1.61
CA ALA A 208 6.46 -5.13 -0.55
C ALA A 208 7.41 -5.70 0.52
N THR A 209 8.19 -4.81 1.12
CA THR A 209 9.16 -5.14 2.18
C THR A 209 8.64 -4.77 3.56
N LEU A 210 9.17 -5.40 4.60
CA LEU A 210 8.80 -5.16 6.00
C LEU A 210 9.03 -3.69 6.41
N GLY A 211 10.13 -3.08 5.99
CA GLY A 211 10.40 -1.65 6.18
C GLY A 211 9.39 -0.74 5.46
N GLY A 212 8.93 -1.15 4.28
CA GLY A 212 7.84 -0.47 3.57
C GLY A 212 6.50 -0.60 4.29
N PHE A 213 6.19 -1.78 4.85
CA PHE A 213 5.00 -1.99 5.66
C PHE A 213 4.96 -1.11 6.90
N ALA A 214 6.10 -0.97 7.60
CA ALA A 214 6.26 -0.05 8.73
C ALA A 214 6.10 1.41 8.29
N SER A 215 6.82 1.80 7.24
CA SER A 215 6.85 3.19 6.76
C SER A 215 5.51 3.70 6.24
N ALA A 216 4.64 2.82 5.72
CA ALA A 216 3.29 3.16 5.26
C ALA A 216 2.19 2.83 6.28
N ARG A 217 2.54 2.26 7.45
CA ARG A 217 1.59 1.65 8.41
C ARG A 217 0.57 0.73 7.72
N SER A 218 1.06 -0.14 6.85
CA SER A 218 0.20 -0.98 6.02
C SER A 218 -0.76 -1.85 6.83
N SER A 219 -1.85 -2.27 6.20
CA SER A 219 -2.84 -3.18 6.78
C SER A 219 -2.95 -4.45 5.95
N GLY A 220 -2.82 -5.60 6.60
CA GLY A 220 -2.96 -6.93 5.98
C GLY A 220 -4.40 -7.43 6.04
N GLN A 221 -4.77 -8.35 5.15
CA GLN A 221 -6.14 -8.89 5.11
C GLN A 221 -6.55 -9.64 6.39
N ASN A 222 -5.55 -10.14 7.14
CA ASN A 222 -5.72 -10.82 8.43
C ASN A 222 -5.74 -9.85 9.64
N SER A 223 -5.82 -8.53 9.41
CA SER A 223 -5.66 -7.53 10.49
C SER A 223 -6.74 -7.58 11.56
N ALA A 224 -7.90 -8.20 11.29
CA ALA A 224 -8.94 -8.37 12.30
C ALA A 224 -8.51 -9.34 13.41
N GLY A 225 -7.68 -10.35 13.07
CA GLY A 225 -7.10 -11.26 14.07
C GLY A 225 -5.71 -10.84 14.53
N ASN A 226 -4.83 -10.45 13.61
CA ASN A 226 -3.39 -10.25 13.92
C ASN A 226 -3.02 -8.79 14.21
N GLY A 227 -3.93 -7.86 13.95
CA GLY A 227 -3.69 -6.41 14.02
C GLY A 227 -3.12 -5.84 12.72
N ARG A 228 -3.01 -4.51 12.65
CA ARG A 228 -2.28 -3.82 11.59
C ARG A 228 -0.77 -4.00 11.79
N PHE A 229 0.02 -3.70 10.75
CA PHE A 229 1.48 -3.85 10.83
C PHE A 229 2.09 -3.04 11.97
N ASP A 230 1.62 -1.80 12.18
CA ASP A 230 2.10 -0.92 13.26
C ASP A 230 1.71 -1.39 14.68
N ALA A 231 0.85 -2.41 14.80
CA ALA A 231 0.57 -3.09 16.07
C ALA A 231 1.40 -4.38 16.23
N MET A 232 2.04 -4.86 15.17
CA MET A 232 2.94 -6.02 15.19
C MET A 232 4.38 -5.62 15.51
N VAL A 233 4.80 -4.40 15.15
CA VAL A 233 6.15 -3.89 15.43
C VAL A 233 6.36 -3.66 16.92
N THR A 234 7.45 -4.21 17.45
CA THR A 234 7.84 -4.11 18.87
C THR A 234 9.13 -3.32 19.09
N ALA A 235 9.99 -3.23 18.07
CA ALA A 235 11.21 -2.42 18.08
C ALA A 235 11.63 -2.00 16.67
N LEU A 236 12.41 -0.91 16.57
CA LEU A 236 12.99 -0.39 15.32
C LEU A 236 14.46 0.02 15.55
N ARG A 237 15.29 -0.16 14.52
CA ARG A 237 16.57 0.54 14.37
C ARG A 237 16.54 1.39 13.11
N VAL A 238 16.84 2.68 13.26
CA VAL A 238 16.68 3.68 12.20
C VAL A 238 17.98 4.45 12.01
N ALA A 239 18.47 4.46 10.77
CA ALA A 239 19.54 5.36 10.37
C ALA A 239 18.94 6.71 9.98
N THR A 240 19.46 7.80 10.55
CA THR A 240 19.02 9.17 10.25
C THR A 240 20.23 10.03 9.89
N PRO A 241 20.03 11.19 9.22
CA PRO A 241 21.12 12.13 8.96
C PRO A 241 21.87 12.62 10.21
N THR A 242 21.24 12.54 11.38
CA THR A 242 21.84 12.96 12.67
C THR A 242 22.32 11.81 13.55
N GLY A 243 22.14 10.55 13.12
CA GLY A 243 22.67 9.37 13.82
C GLY A 243 21.74 8.16 13.83
N ASP A 244 22.21 7.10 14.49
CA ASP A 244 21.47 5.85 14.74
C ASP A 244 20.48 6.03 15.90
N ILE A 245 19.25 5.57 15.70
CA ILE A 245 18.19 5.58 16.70
C ILE A 245 17.65 4.16 16.86
N THR A 246 17.72 3.63 18.08
CA THR A 246 17.08 2.37 18.47
C THR A 246 15.89 2.66 19.39
N LEU A 247 14.71 2.12 19.04
CA LEU A 247 13.45 2.37 19.75
C LEU A 247 12.70 1.08 20.05
N GLY A 248 11.88 1.12 21.10
CA GLY A 248 11.02 0.02 21.50
C GLY A 248 11.72 -1.01 22.38
N GLY A 249 11.20 -2.23 22.36
CA GLY A 249 11.61 -3.34 23.22
C GLY A 249 10.39 -4.01 23.88
N PRO A 250 10.19 -5.33 23.70
CA PRO A 250 9.08 -6.05 24.32
C PRO A 250 9.31 -6.38 25.82
N PRO A 251 8.25 -6.53 26.64
CA PRO A 251 6.88 -6.09 26.37
C PRO A 251 6.76 -4.56 26.54
N GLY A 252 5.62 -3.99 26.12
CA GLY A 252 5.40 -2.55 26.02
C GLY A 252 5.84 -1.72 27.25
N SER A 253 6.37 -0.54 26.97
CA SER A 253 6.93 0.38 27.97
C SER A 253 6.07 1.63 28.14
N ALA A 254 5.98 2.14 29.37
CA ALA A 254 5.38 3.44 29.69
C ALA A 254 6.44 4.52 30.00
N ALA A 255 7.70 4.29 29.61
CA ALA A 255 8.82 5.19 29.84
C ALA A 255 8.80 6.40 28.88
N GLY A 256 7.80 7.25 29.02
CA GLY A 256 7.60 8.44 28.18
C GLY A 256 6.81 8.18 26.90
N PRO A 257 6.80 9.14 25.95
CA PRO A 257 6.13 8.98 24.67
C PRO A 257 6.71 7.83 23.84
N ASP A 258 5.85 7.04 23.19
CA ASP A 258 6.25 5.99 22.26
C ASP A 258 6.78 6.60 20.95
N LEU A 259 8.10 6.87 20.91
CA LEU A 259 8.77 7.47 19.75
C LEU A 259 8.76 6.55 18.52
N MET A 260 8.52 5.24 18.66
CA MET A 260 8.39 4.34 17.52
C MET A 260 7.26 4.80 16.58
N ARG A 261 6.20 5.41 17.14
CA ARG A 261 5.07 5.98 16.40
C ARG A 261 5.44 7.16 15.50
N LEU A 262 6.59 7.80 15.72
CA LEU A 262 7.08 8.85 14.81
C LEU A 262 7.58 8.25 13.50
N PHE A 263 8.20 7.06 13.54
CA PHE A 263 8.78 6.41 12.36
C PHE A 263 7.77 5.51 11.63
N LEU A 264 6.84 4.89 12.36
CA LEU A 264 5.72 4.16 11.76
C LEU A 264 4.78 5.13 11.05
N GLY A 265 4.81 5.13 9.72
CA GLY A 265 4.04 6.08 8.89
C GLY A 265 4.83 7.30 8.43
N ALA A 266 6.13 7.35 8.68
CA ALA A 266 6.98 8.47 8.26
C ALA A 266 7.28 8.49 6.76
N GLU A 267 7.03 7.39 6.02
CA GLU A 267 7.25 7.30 4.57
C GLU A 267 8.64 7.78 4.11
N GLY A 268 9.66 7.53 4.93
CA GLY A 268 11.06 7.86 4.64
C GLY A 268 11.46 9.32 4.88
N ILE A 269 10.59 10.18 5.42
CA ILE A 269 10.95 11.59 5.67
C ILE A 269 11.85 11.77 6.90
N LEU A 270 11.84 10.83 7.85
CA LEU A 270 12.60 10.94 9.12
C LEU A 270 13.88 10.10 9.14
N GLY A 271 14.18 9.37 8.08
CA GLY A 271 15.30 8.42 8.05
C GLY A 271 14.93 7.09 7.40
N VAL A 272 15.80 6.11 7.58
CA VAL A 272 15.72 4.77 6.98
C VAL A 272 15.56 3.74 8.09
N ILE A 273 14.41 3.05 8.13
CA ILE A 273 14.25 1.86 8.97
C ILE A 273 15.15 0.76 8.38
N THR A 274 16.09 0.26 9.18
CA THR A 274 17.09 -0.75 8.76
C THR A 274 16.83 -2.11 9.38
N GLU A 275 16.37 -2.14 10.64
CA GLU A 275 15.93 -3.34 11.35
C GLU A 275 14.58 -3.09 12.02
N LEU A 276 13.78 -4.16 12.16
CA LEU A 276 12.54 -4.14 12.92
C LEU A 276 12.30 -5.47 13.61
N SER A 277 11.78 -5.42 14.84
CA SER A 277 11.26 -6.59 15.56
C SER A 277 9.74 -6.65 15.44
N LEU A 278 9.23 -7.86 15.22
CA LEU A 278 7.83 -8.14 14.96
C LEU A 278 7.34 -9.25 15.89
N ARG A 279 6.15 -9.07 16.46
CA ARG A 279 5.41 -10.16 17.08
C ARG A 279 4.99 -11.16 16.00
N VAL A 280 5.30 -12.43 16.23
CA VAL A 280 4.94 -13.58 15.39
C VAL A 280 4.15 -14.59 16.21
N HIS A 281 3.48 -15.53 15.55
CA HIS A 281 2.69 -16.57 16.21
C HIS A 281 2.98 -17.93 15.60
N ARG A 282 2.67 -19.01 16.33
CA ARG A 282 2.75 -20.37 15.78
C ARG A 282 1.80 -20.47 14.59
N MET A 283 2.20 -21.25 13.58
CA MET A 283 1.31 -21.53 12.45
C MET A 283 -0.02 -22.12 12.95
N PRO A 284 -1.16 -21.66 12.43
CA PRO A 284 -2.46 -22.16 12.86
C PRO A 284 -2.64 -23.63 12.45
N GLU A 285 -3.21 -24.44 13.36
CA GLU A 285 -3.57 -25.84 13.09
C GLU A 285 -4.62 -25.95 11.98
N THR A 286 -5.62 -25.05 12.01
CA THR A 286 -6.69 -25.02 11.03
C THR A 286 -6.96 -23.63 10.48
N ARG A 287 -7.44 -23.59 9.22
CA ARG A 287 -8.00 -22.40 8.57
C ARG A 287 -9.39 -22.76 8.06
N ARG A 288 -10.42 -22.14 8.64
CA ARG A 288 -11.83 -22.35 8.26
C ARG A 288 -12.34 -21.16 7.46
N PHE A 289 -12.86 -21.44 6.27
CA PHE A 289 -13.39 -20.46 5.33
C PHE A 289 -14.92 -20.49 5.31
N GLU A 290 -15.56 -19.32 5.23
CA GLU A 290 -17.02 -19.24 5.10
C GLU A 290 -17.42 -17.97 4.33
N GLY A 291 -18.22 -18.15 3.28
CA GLY A 291 -18.85 -17.09 2.51
C GLY A 291 -20.25 -16.76 3.02
N TRP A 292 -20.67 -15.52 2.81
CA TRP A 292 -21.97 -15.00 3.26
C TRP A 292 -22.60 -14.11 2.21
N THR A 293 -23.93 -14.02 2.23
CA THR A 293 -24.70 -13.05 1.44
C THR A 293 -25.66 -12.25 2.32
N PHE A 294 -25.85 -10.98 1.96
CA PHE A 294 -26.76 -10.04 2.62
C PHE A 294 -27.69 -9.39 1.59
N PRO A 295 -28.90 -8.96 1.97
CA PRO A 295 -29.82 -8.30 1.04
C PRO A 295 -29.29 -6.96 0.51
N ASP A 296 -28.51 -6.25 1.32
CA ASP A 296 -27.92 -4.95 0.98
C ASP A 296 -26.69 -4.65 1.86
N PHE A 297 -25.93 -3.62 1.48
CA PHE A 297 -24.69 -3.22 2.13
C PHE A 297 -24.92 -2.71 3.55
N ALA A 298 -26.05 -2.08 3.83
CA ALA A 298 -26.38 -1.57 5.16
C ALA A 298 -26.56 -2.73 6.17
N THR A 299 -27.29 -3.77 5.76
CA THR A 299 -27.51 -4.99 6.54
C THR A 299 -26.19 -5.72 6.80
N GLY A 300 -25.36 -5.88 5.76
CA GLY A 300 -24.02 -6.46 5.91
C GLY A 300 -23.11 -5.64 6.83
N THR A 301 -23.15 -4.31 6.73
CA THR A 301 -22.35 -3.40 7.58
C THR A 301 -22.74 -3.54 9.04
N GLU A 302 -24.03 -3.60 9.34
CA GLU A 302 -24.54 -3.82 10.70
C GLU A 302 -24.12 -5.20 11.25
N ALA A 303 -24.14 -6.24 10.41
CA ALA A 303 -23.65 -7.56 10.79
C ALA A 303 -22.15 -7.55 11.14
N LEU A 304 -21.32 -6.92 10.30
CA LEU A 304 -19.88 -6.75 10.53
C LEU A 304 -19.59 -5.94 11.79
N ARG A 305 -20.34 -4.86 12.05
CA ARG A 305 -20.23 -4.07 13.28
C ARG A 305 -20.45 -4.93 14.51
N ARG A 306 -21.55 -5.70 14.53
CA ARG A 306 -21.87 -6.58 15.66
C ARG A 306 -20.75 -7.57 15.90
N VAL A 307 -20.23 -8.21 14.85
CA VAL A 307 -19.10 -9.15 14.96
C VAL A 307 -17.85 -8.46 15.50
N ALA A 308 -17.48 -7.28 14.99
CA ALA A 308 -16.31 -6.53 15.45
C ALA A 308 -16.41 -6.12 16.94
N GLN A 309 -17.63 -5.95 17.45
CA GLN A 309 -17.90 -5.59 18.85
C GLN A 309 -18.04 -6.79 19.78
N LEU A 310 -18.04 -8.03 19.28
CA LEU A 310 -17.96 -9.24 20.11
C LEU A 310 -16.57 -9.45 20.72
N GLY A 311 -15.51 -9.01 20.03
CA GLY A 311 -14.12 -9.28 20.39
C GLY A 311 -13.60 -10.69 20.03
N THR A 312 -14.46 -11.62 19.63
CA THR A 312 -14.11 -13.01 19.25
C THR A 312 -14.33 -13.32 17.76
N GLY A 313 -14.24 -12.29 16.91
CA GLY A 313 -14.51 -12.39 15.47
C GLY A 313 -13.47 -13.21 14.68
N PRO A 314 -13.66 -13.35 13.36
CA PRO A 314 -12.73 -14.04 12.47
C PRO A 314 -11.40 -13.29 12.33
N THR A 315 -10.41 -13.99 11.78
CA THR A 315 -9.08 -13.42 11.45
C THR A 315 -9.16 -12.55 10.19
N VAL A 316 -10.06 -12.91 9.26
CA VAL A 316 -10.43 -12.10 8.09
C VAL A 316 -11.94 -11.88 8.10
N ILE A 317 -12.40 -10.66 7.88
CA ILE A 317 -13.80 -10.36 7.56
C ILE A 317 -13.87 -9.19 6.59
N ARG A 318 -14.60 -9.38 5.48
CA ARG A 318 -14.73 -8.38 4.41
C ARG A 318 -16.13 -8.42 3.85
N LEU A 319 -16.68 -7.26 3.52
CA LEU A 319 -18.01 -7.11 2.92
C LEU A 319 -17.92 -6.29 1.64
N SER A 320 -18.21 -6.91 0.51
CA SER A 320 -18.33 -6.30 -0.80
C SER A 320 -19.73 -5.73 -1.01
N ASP A 321 -19.82 -4.51 -1.52
CA ASP A 321 -21.11 -3.91 -1.89
C ASP A 321 -21.75 -4.60 -3.09
N GLU A 322 -22.95 -4.17 -3.44
CA GLU A 322 -23.75 -4.78 -4.50
C GLU A 322 -23.05 -4.68 -5.86
N ALA A 323 -22.39 -3.55 -6.13
CA ALA A 323 -21.68 -3.33 -7.39
C ALA A 323 -20.45 -4.24 -7.49
N GLU A 324 -19.65 -4.33 -6.43
CA GLU A 324 -18.46 -5.19 -6.40
C GLU A 324 -18.85 -6.67 -6.48
N THR A 325 -19.90 -7.08 -5.76
CA THR A 325 -20.45 -8.44 -5.80
C THR A 325 -20.90 -8.81 -7.22
N GLY A 326 -21.60 -7.91 -7.91
CA GLY A 326 -22.02 -8.12 -9.31
C GLY A 326 -20.84 -8.29 -10.27
N VAL A 327 -19.80 -7.45 -10.15
CA VAL A 327 -18.58 -7.56 -10.97
C VAL A 327 -17.83 -8.86 -10.69
N GLY A 328 -17.68 -9.24 -9.42
CA GLY A 328 -17.04 -10.50 -9.02
C GLY A 328 -17.72 -11.72 -9.66
N LEU A 329 -19.05 -11.78 -9.65
CA LEU A 329 -19.81 -12.86 -10.29
C LEU A 329 -19.62 -12.89 -11.82
N ALA A 330 -19.55 -11.73 -12.48
CA ALA A 330 -19.32 -11.65 -13.92
C ALA A 330 -17.94 -12.18 -14.33
N GLN A 331 -16.90 -11.91 -13.54
CA GLN A 331 -15.53 -12.40 -13.79
C GLN A 331 -15.42 -13.92 -13.76
N HIS A 332 -16.22 -14.59 -12.92
CA HIS A 332 -16.25 -16.06 -12.79
C HIS A 332 -17.20 -16.73 -13.78
N GLY A 333 -17.53 -16.06 -14.89
CA GLY A 333 -18.40 -16.60 -15.95
C GLY A 333 -19.87 -16.74 -15.54
N ARG A 334 -20.28 -16.22 -14.37
CA ARG A 334 -21.67 -16.27 -13.88
C ARG A 334 -22.43 -15.00 -14.28
N VAL A 335 -22.33 -14.59 -15.55
CA VAL A 335 -22.91 -13.34 -16.08
C VAL A 335 -24.42 -13.23 -15.82
N GLY A 336 -25.16 -14.34 -15.91
CA GLY A 336 -26.60 -14.37 -15.58
C GLY A 336 -26.93 -14.11 -14.10
N LYS A 337 -25.94 -14.24 -13.20
CA LYS A 337 -26.03 -13.87 -11.78
C LYS A 337 -25.36 -12.53 -11.47
N ALA A 338 -24.74 -11.84 -12.43
CA ALA A 338 -24.18 -10.50 -12.21
C ALA A 338 -25.26 -9.45 -11.88
N LEU A 339 -26.54 -9.79 -12.14
CA LEU A 339 -27.72 -9.04 -11.74
C LEU A 339 -28.31 -9.49 -10.38
N SER A 340 -27.68 -10.43 -9.68
CA SER A 340 -28.16 -10.88 -8.37
C SER A 340 -28.10 -9.72 -7.38
N LYS A 341 -29.23 -9.43 -6.75
CA LYS A 341 -29.33 -8.39 -5.74
C LYS A 341 -28.61 -8.85 -4.45
N GLY A 342 -27.85 -7.95 -3.85
CA GLY A 342 -27.27 -8.15 -2.53
C GLY A 342 -25.75 -8.04 -2.49
N CYS A 343 -25.23 -8.14 -1.27
CA CYS A 343 -23.81 -8.04 -0.96
C CYS A 343 -23.24 -9.42 -0.63
N SER A 344 -21.93 -9.57 -0.82
CA SER A 344 -21.20 -10.77 -0.43
C SER A 344 -20.18 -10.44 0.66
N ALA A 345 -19.95 -11.37 1.58
CA ALA A 345 -18.89 -11.27 2.57
C ALA A 345 -18.10 -12.57 2.66
N VAL A 346 -16.87 -12.46 3.10
CA VAL A 346 -15.99 -13.61 3.36
C VAL A 346 -15.46 -13.53 4.79
N THR A 347 -15.35 -14.68 5.43
CA THR A 347 -14.76 -14.83 6.76
C THR A 347 -13.74 -15.97 6.77
N VAL A 348 -12.64 -15.78 7.49
CA VAL A 348 -11.61 -16.81 7.70
C VAL A 348 -11.25 -16.88 9.18
N PHE A 349 -11.24 -18.09 9.74
CA PHE A 349 -10.90 -18.36 11.14
C PHE A 349 -9.64 -19.20 11.19
N GLU A 350 -8.63 -18.71 11.90
CA GLU A 350 -7.33 -19.37 12.06
C GLU A 350 -7.09 -19.64 13.55
N GLY A 351 -6.44 -20.75 13.85
CA GLY A 351 -6.04 -21.15 15.21
C GLY A 351 -6.16 -22.66 15.42
N ASP A 352 -6.20 -23.06 16.69
CA ASP A 352 -6.50 -24.44 17.11
C ASP A 352 -7.91 -24.84 16.66
N ALA A 353 -8.10 -26.13 16.35
CA ALA A 353 -9.33 -26.61 15.72
C ALA A 353 -10.62 -26.28 16.49
N ASP A 354 -10.59 -26.38 17.82
CA ASP A 354 -11.72 -26.10 18.71
C ASP A 354 -11.99 -24.58 18.83
N ILE A 355 -10.96 -23.77 19.00
CA ILE A 355 -11.05 -22.31 19.07
C ILE A 355 -11.58 -21.72 17.76
N ALA A 356 -11.05 -22.18 16.62
CA ALA A 356 -11.51 -21.74 15.31
C ALA A 356 -12.98 -22.12 15.07
N ALA A 357 -13.40 -23.32 15.50
CA ALA A 357 -14.79 -23.77 15.41
C ALA A 357 -15.74 -22.93 16.29
N GLU A 358 -15.34 -22.60 17.52
CA GLU A 358 -16.17 -21.78 18.43
C GLU A 358 -16.29 -20.33 17.94
N ARG A 359 -15.19 -19.69 17.53
CA ARG A 359 -15.20 -18.33 16.93
C ARG A 359 -16.10 -18.29 15.68
N HIS A 360 -16.02 -19.33 14.86
CA HIS A 360 -16.91 -19.49 13.71
C HIS A 360 -18.37 -19.60 14.12
N ALA A 361 -18.70 -20.48 15.08
CA ALA A 361 -20.08 -20.66 15.53
C ALA A 361 -20.68 -19.38 16.13
N GLN A 362 -19.91 -18.63 16.92
CA GLN A 362 -20.31 -17.33 17.47
C GLN A 362 -20.56 -16.30 16.38
N THR A 363 -19.62 -16.17 15.45
CA THR A 363 -19.74 -15.24 14.32
C THR A 363 -20.94 -15.59 13.43
N ALA A 364 -21.12 -16.87 13.10
CA ALA A 364 -22.23 -17.36 12.29
C ALA A 364 -23.59 -17.00 12.91
N ARG A 365 -23.77 -17.19 14.22
CA ARG A 365 -25.00 -16.78 14.93
C ARG A 365 -25.29 -15.29 14.75
N VAL A 366 -24.29 -14.44 14.90
CA VAL A 366 -24.45 -12.98 14.76
C VAL A 366 -24.75 -12.57 13.33
N LEU A 367 -24.02 -13.13 12.35
CA LEU A 367 -24.26 -12.83 10.94
C LEU A 367 -25.66 -13.29 10.51
N THR A 368 -26.09 -14.48 10.90
CA THR A 368 -27.45 -14.99 10.62
C THR A 368 -28.53 -14.15 11.29
N ALA A 369 -28.36 -13.79 12.58
CA ALA A 369 -29.31 -12.93 13.29
C ALA A 369 -29.42 -11.52 12.69
N ALA A 370 -28.38 -11.06 11.98
CA ALA A 370 -28.37 -9.80 11.25
C ALA A 370 -28.86 -9.92 9.79
N GLY A 371 -29.37 -11.07 9.35
CA GLY A 371 -29.93 -11.27 8.00
C GLY A 371 -28.95 -11.85 6.97
N GLY A 372 -27.79 -12.32 7.41
CA GLY A 372 -26.81 -13.02 6.58
C GLY A 372 -27.19 -14.47 6.31
N ARG A 373 -26.89 -14.94 5.10
CA ARG A 373 -27.01 -16.36 4.73
C ARG A 373 -25.66 -16.92 4.32
N SER A 374 -25.27 -18.03 4.93
CA SER A 374 -24.07 -18.78 4.55
C SER A 374 -24.16 -19.26 3.10
N THR A 375 -23.03 -19.22 2.42
CA THR A 375 -22.83 -19.79 1.07
C THR A 375 -21.76 -20.88 1.05
N GLY A 376 -21.31 -21.33 2.23
CA GLY A 376 -20.26 -22.34 2.40
C GLY A 376 -18.86 -21.79 2.18
N ALA A 377 -17.86 -22.68 2.22
CA ALA A 377 -16.45 -22.31 2.16
C ALA A 377 -15.99 -21.78 0.79
N GLY A 378 -16.55 -22.32 -0.30
CA GLY A 378 -16.06 -22.11 -1.67
C GLY A 378 -15.80 -20.63 -2.05
N PRO A 379 -16.75 -19.69 -1.86
CA PRO A 379 -16.51 -18.29 -2.18
C PRO A 379 -15.35 -17.64 -1.40
N ALA A 380 -15.16 -18.02 -0.13
CA ALA A 380 -14.07 -17.52 0.69
C ALA A 380 -12.72 -18.17 0.32
N GLU A 381 -12.73 -19.46 -0.07
CA GLU A 381 -11.55 -20.14 -0.62
C GLU A 381 -11.13 -19.52 -1.97
N GLU A 382 -12.07 -19.30 -2.89
CA GLU A 382 -11.82 -18.64 -4.18
C GLU A 382 -11.24 -17.24 -3.98
N TRP A 383 -11.82 -16.47 -3.07
CA TRP A 383 -11.28 -15.17 -2.67
C TRP A 383 -9.84 -15.29 -2.16
N ALA A 384 -9.56 -16.25 -1.27
CA ALA A 384 -8.24 -16.43 -0.69
C ALA A 384 -7.16 -16.76 -1.75
N HIS A 385 -7.50 -17.58 -2.74
CA HIS A 385 -6.60 -17.89 -3.85
C HIS A 385 -6.38 -16.69 -4.79
N GLY A 386 -7.41 -15.87 -5.03
CA GLY A 386 -7.37 -14.75 -5.97
C GLY A 386 -6.90 -13.41 -5.39
N ARG A 387 -6.72 -13.29 -4.07
CA ARG A 387 -6.61 -12.01 -3.33
C ARG A 387 -5.44 -11.10 -3.72
N PHE A 388 -4.43 -11.60 -4.43
CA PHE A 388 -3.28 -10.82 -4.94
C PHE A 388 -3.34 -10.51 -6.44
N GLY A 389 -4.41 -10.94 -7.13
CA GLY A 389 -4.55 -10.83 -8.59
C GLY A 389 -5.07 -9.47 -9.10
N ALA A 390 -5.71 -8.66 -8.25
CA ALA A 390 -6.40 -7.44 -8.68
C ALA A 390 -5.51 -6.42 -9.42
N PRO A 391 -4.24 -6.17 -9.02
CA PRO A 391 -3.40 -5.24 -9.75
C PRO A 391 -3.05 -5.68 -11.19
N TYR A 392 -2.99 -6.99 -11.46
CA TYR A 392 -2.82 -7.48 -12.85
C TYR A 392 -4.06 -7.18 -13.70
N LEU A 393 -5.26 -7.30 -13.12
CA LEU A 393 -6.51 -6.93 -13.80
C LEU A 393 -6.55 -5.43 -14.12
N ARG A 394 -6.10 -4.57 -13.20
CA ARG A 394 -5.98 -3.13 -13.43
C ARG A 394 -5.10 -2.85 -14.65
N ASP A 395 -3.93 -3.49 -14.74
CA ASP A 395 -3.02 -3.29 -15.87
C ASP A 395 -3.67 -3.72 -17.21
N ALA A 396 -4.38 -4.86 -17.22
CA ALA A 396 -5.14 -5.30 -18.39
C ALA A 396 -6.27 -4.32 -18.78
N LEU A 397 -6.94 -3.69 -17.81
CA LEU A 397 -7.92 -2.64 -18.05
C LEU A 397 -7.28 -1.39 -18.66
N LEU A 398 -6.13 -0.96 -18.15
CA LEU A 398 -5.40 0.21 -18.66
C LEU A 398 -4.95 0.02 -20.12
N GLU A 399 -4.53 -1.20 -20.49
CA GLU A 399 -4.20 -1.55 -21.89
C GLU A 399 -5.41 -1.48 -22.83
N HIS A 400 -6.62 -1.60 -22.29
CA HIS A 400 -7.87 -1.44 -23.04
C HIS A 400 -8.47 -0.03 -22.95
N GLY A 401 -7.71 0.94 -22.41
CA GLY A 401 -8.12 2.34 -22.31
C GLY A 401 -9.14 2.60 -21.19
N VAL A 402 -9.30 1.64 -20.29
CA VAL A 402 -10.15 1.75 -19.11
C VAL A 402 -9.29 2.17 -17.93
N PHE A 403 -9.62 3.30 -17.34
CA PHE A 403 -9.02 3.71 -16.09
C PHE A 403 -9.50 2.81 -14.97
N CYS A 404 -8.57 2.36 -14.13
CA CYS A 404 -8.87 1.62 -12.92
C CYS A 404 -7.95 2.16 -11.83
N GLU A 405 -8.49 2.64 -10.72
CA GLU A 405 -7.72 3.13 -9.57
C GLU A 405 -8.44 2.76 -8.29
N THR A 406 -7.70 2.77 -7.19
CA THR A 406 -8.23 2.51 -5.86
C THR A 406 -7.94 3.66 -4.91
N LEU A 407 -8.85 3.87 -3.97
CA LEU A 407 -8.65 4.76 -2.83
C LEU A 407 -9.33 4.18 -1.61
N GLU A 408 -8.96 4.67 -0.44
CA GLU A 408 -9.42 4.13 0.82
C GLU A 408 -9.50 5.20 1.89
N THR A 409 -10.33 4.96 2.89
CA THR A 409 -10.51 5.81 4.06
C THR A 409 -11.05 4.94 5.20
N ALA A 410 -11.14 5.48 6.40
CA ALA A 410 -11.86 4.85 7.50
C ALA A 410 -12.71 5.87 8.26
N THR A 411 -13.76 5.38 8.90
CA THR A 411 -14.60 6.20 9.77
C THR A 411 -15.30 5.34 10.82
N VAL A 412 -16.00 5.97 11.75
CA VAL A 412 -16.80 5.31 12.78
C VAL A 412 -18.03 4.63 12.17
N TRP A 413 -18.53 3.57 12.82
CA TRP A 413 -19.66 2.78 12.32
C TRP A 413 -20.90 3.61 11.98
N ALA A 414 -21.22 4.61 12.81
CA ALA A 414 -22.37 5.50 12.61
C ALA A 414 -22.30 6.35 11.33
N ASN A 415 -21.11 6.47 10.70
CA ASN A 415 -20.87 7.32 9.55
C ASN A 415 -20.66 6.56 8.23
N ILE A 416 -20.55 5.22 8.27
CA ILE A 416 -20.17 4.41 7.10
C ILE A 416 -21.07 4.68 5.89
N SER A 417 -22.39 4.63 6.06
CA SER A 417 -23.35 4.83 4.96
C SER A 417 -23.27 6.24 4.37
N ARG A 418 -23.17 7.25 5.23
CA ARG A 418 -23.10 8.67 4.81
C ARG A 418 -21.81 8.94 4.05
N LEU A 419 -20.67 8.49 4.58
CA LEU A 419 -19.36 8.69 3.95
C LEU A 419 -19.28 7.95 2.61
N LYS A 420 -19.71 6.69 2.54
CA LYS A 420 -19.74 5.91 1.29
C LYS A 420 -20.55 6.61 0.21
N ALA A 421 -21.76 7.09 0.56
CA ALA A 421 -22.63 7.79 -0.38
C ALA A 421 -21.99 9.07 -0.91
N ALA A 422 -21.43 9.91 -0.03
CA ALA A 422 -20.79 11.17 -0.41
C ALA A 422 -19.59 10.97 -1.35
N ILE A 423 -18.72 10.00 -1.03
CA ILE A 423 -17.56 9.66 -1.86
C ILE A 423 -18.02 9.11 -3.22
N THR A 424 -18.99 8.18 -3.21
CA THR A 424 -19.51 7.57 -4.45
C THR A 424 -20.10 8.62 -5.38
N GLU A 425 -20.90 9.55 -4.83
CA GLU A 425 -21.47 10.65 -5.61
C GLU A 425 -20.36 11.55 -6.16
N THR A 426 -19.44 12.01 -5.31
CA THR A 426 -18.32 12.87 -5.74
C THR A 426 -17.53 12.28 -6.90
N ILE A 427 -17.23 10.97 -6.85
CA ILE A 427 -16.55 10.28 -7.95
C ILE A 427 -17.42 10.27 -9.21
N LYS A 428 -18.69 9.89 -9.10
CA LYS A 428 -19.60 9.80 -10.26
C LYS A 428 -19.84 11.17 -10.92
N SER A 429 -20.12 12.20 -10.15
CA SER A 429 -20.29 13.56 -10.66
C SER A 429 -18.98 14.05 -11.28
N GLY A 430 -17.83 13.83 -10.63
CA GLY A 430 -16.53 14.24 -11.14
C GLY A 430 -16.16 13.66 -12.51
N PHE A 431 -16.53 12.41 -12.79
CA PHE A 431 -16.42 11.81 -14.13
C PHE A 431 -17.46 12.39 -15.09
N THR A 432 -18.72 12.53 -14.66
CA THR A 432 -19.82 13.04 -15.49
C THR A 432 -19.56 14.45 -15.99
N ASP A 433 -19.08 15.35 -15.11
CA ASP A 433 -18.74 16.75 -15.43
C ASP A 433 -17.61 16.85 -16.48
N ARG A 434 -16.83 15.78 -16.63
CA ARG A 434 -15.74 15.67 -17.61
C ARG A 434 -16.12 14.81 -18.82
N GLY A 435 -17.42 14.55 -19.01
CA GLY A 435 -17.96 13.78 -20.12
C GLY A 435 -17.66 12.27 -20.06
N GLY A 436 -17.25 11.78 -18.90
CA GLY A 436 -16.95 10.37 -18.64
C GLY A 436 -18.08 9.65 -17.89
N LYS A 437 -17.95 8.33 -17.80
CA LYS A 437 -18.74 7.45 -16.94
C LYS A 437 -17.81 6.66 -16.04
N SER A 438 -18.29 6.36 -14.85
CA SER A 438 -17.58 5.53 -13.89
C SER A 438 -18.49 4.49 -13.24
N LEU A 439 -17.89 3.35 -12.92
CA LEU A 439 -18.38 2.35 -12.00
C LEU A 439 -17.56 2.46 -10.72
N VAL A 440 -18.25 2.64 -9.59
CA VAL A 440 -17.63 2.76 -8.27
C VAL A 440 -18.02 1.52 -7.48
N LEU A 441 -17.02 0.72 -7.16
CA LEU A 441 -17.13 -0.46 -6.30
C LEU A 441 -16.65 -0.07 -4.91
N CYS A 442 -17.22 -0.68 -3.88
CA CYS A 442 -16.77 -0.43 -2.52
C CYS A 442 -16.88 -1.69 -1.65
N HIS A 443 -15.96 -1.84 -0.70
CA HIS A 443 -16.06 -2.84 0.34
C HIS A 443 -15.54 -2.35 1.68
N ILE A 444 -16.04 -2.98 2.75
CA ILE A 444 -15.40 -2.92 4.06
C ILE A 444 -14.21 -3.88 4.03
N SER A 445 -13.01 -3.32 4.10
CA SER A 445 -11.75 -4.06 3.99
C SER A 445 -11.18 -4.48 5.34
N HIS A 446 -11.41 -3.67 6.38
CA HIS A 446 -10.95 -3.88 7.75
C HIS A 446 -12.01 -3.40 8.73
N VAL A 447 -12.12 -4.07 9.88
CA VAL A 447 -13.09 -3.75 10.93
C VAL A 447 -12.38 -3.46 12.24
N TYR A 448 -12.98 -2.58 13.03
CA TYR A 448 -12.56 -2.20 14.38
C TYR A 448 -13.78 -2.16 15.28
N PRO A 449 -13.63 -2.28 16.62
CA PRO A 449 -14.76 -2.11 17.53
C PRO A 449 -15.50 -0.77 17.35
N THR A 450 -14.77 0.28 16.96
CA THR A 450 -15.29 1.66 16.83
C THR A 450 -15.59 2.09 15.40
N GLY A 451 -15.12 1.38 14.37
CA GLY A 451 -15.30 1.78 12.98
C GLY A 451 -14.83 0.76 11.96
N ALA A 452 -14.72 1.18 10.71
CA ALA A 452 -14.29 0.33 9.62
C ALA A 452 -13.57 1.13 8.52
N ALA A 453 -12.73 0.43 7.77
CA ALA A 453 -12.10 0.94 6.57
C ALA A 453 -12.98 0.66 5.35
N LEU A 454 -13.22 1.68 4.54
CA LEU A 454 -13.87 1.60 3.24
C LEU A 454 -12.81 1.66 2.15
N TYR A 455 -12.84 0.68 1.26
CA TYR A 455 -11.97 0.61 0.09
C TYR A 455 -12.83 0.77 -1.16
N PHE A 456 -12.39 1.62 -2.08
CA PHE A 456 -13.09 1.90 -3.32
C PHE A 456 -12.23 1.48 -4.50
N THR A 457 -12.86 0.83 -5.48
CA THR A 457 -12.29 0.62 -6.81
C THR A 457 -13.10 1.43 -7.81
N ILE A 458 -12.42 2.31 -8.54
CA ILE A 458 -13.01 3.20 -9.53
C ILE A 458 -12.61 2.67 -10.90
N ILE A 459 -13.60 2.29 -11.70
CA ILE A 459 -13.42 1.91 -13.10
C ILE A 459 -14.10 2.96 -13.96
N GLY A 460 -13.38 3.60 -14.88
CA GLY A 460 -13.93 4.71 -15.66
C GLY A 460 -13.33 4.84 -17.05
N ASN A 461 -14.00 5.61 -17.92
CA ASN A 461 -13.39 6.08 -19.15
C ASN A 461 -12.81 7.49 -18.93
N MET A 462 -11.64 7.76 -19.52
CA MET A 462 -10.95 9.05 -19.38
C MET A 462 -10.58 9.68 -20.73
N HIS A 463 -11.18 9.20 -21.83
CA HIS A 463 -11.01 9.72 -23.19
C HIS A 463 -9.55 9.93 -23.66
N GLY A 464 -8.56 9.31 -23.01
CA GLY A 464 -7.13 9.45 -23.33
C GLY A 464 -6.36 10.46 -22.47
N GLU A 465 -7.00 11.21 -21.57
CA GLU A 465 -6.36 12.25 -20.72
C GLU A 465 -6.23 11.83 -19.24
N GLY A 466 -5.96 10.54 -19.00
CA GLY A 466 -6.19 9.88 -17.72
C GLY A 466 -5.79 10.66 -16.46
N VAL A 467 -4.51 11.05 -16.35
CA VAL A 467 -4.01 11.78 -15.18
C VAL A 467 -4.63 13.17 -15.04
N LYS A 468 -4.81 13.90 -16.16
CA LYS A 468 -5.39 15.25 -16.16
C LYS A 468 -6.85 15.24 -15.73
N THR A 469 -7.59 14.20 -16.11
CA THR A 469 -8.96 13.96 -15.68
C THR A 469 -9.03 13.54 -14.20
N TRP A 470 -8.15 12.63 -13.77
CA TRP A 470 -8.19 12.04 -12.44
C TRP A 470 -7.81 13.01 -11.32
N ALA A 471 -6.72 13.77 -11.48
CA ALA A 471 -6.17 14.61 -10.41
C ALA A 471 -7.22 15.54 -9.75
N PRO A 472 -8.03 16.33 -10.49
CA PRO A 472 -9.04 17.18 -9.86
C PRO A 472 -10.20 16.39 -9.23
N ILE A 473 -10.57 15.22 -9.78
CA ILE A 473 -11.58 14.34 -9.16
C ILE A 473 -11.05 13.82 -7.83
N LYS A 474 -9.82 13.30 -7.81
CA LYS A 474 -9.16 12.79 -6.61
C LYS A 474 -9.03 13.87 -5.54
N SER A 475 -8.66 15.10 -5.92
CA SER A 475 -8.62 16.26 -5.02
C SER A 475 -9.99 16.50 -4.36
N GLN A 476 -11.05 16.55 -5.15
CA GLN A 476 -12.42 16.75 -4.65
C GLN A 476 -12.87 15.58 -3.74
N VAL A 477 -12.48 14.34 -4.07
CA VAL A 477 -12.76 13.18 -3.22
C VAL A 477 -12.05 13.29 -1.87
N ASN A 478 -10.78 13.72 -1.85
CA ASN A 478 -10.04 13.95 -0.61
C ASN A 478 -10.71 15.05 0.24
N ASP A 479 -11.21 16.11 -0.40
CA ASP A 479 -11.99 17.16 0.28
C ASP A 479 -13.28 16.60 0.90
N THR A 480 -14.01 15.79 0.14
CA THR A 480 -15.24 15.12 0.59
C THR A 480 -14.97 14.16 1.75
N ILE A 481 -13.90 13.36 1.70
CA ILE A 481 -13.54 12.41 2.77
C ILE A 481 -13.45 13.15 4.10
N LEU A 482 -12.64 14.21 4.16
CA LEU A 482 -12.42 14.98 5.39
C LEU A 482 -13.67 15.76 5.81
N ALA A 483 -14.39 16.38 4.86
CA ALA A 483 -15.61 17.12 5.16
C ALA A 483 -16.73 16.23 5.74
N HIS A 484 -16.72 14.94 5.41
CA HIS A 484 -17.69 13.96 5.89
C HIS A 484 -17.16 13.08 7.03
N GLY A 485 -16.03 13.43 7.66
CA GLY A 485 -15.52 12.75 8.86
C GLY A 485 -14.88 11.39 8.60
N GLY A 486 -14.31 11.18 7.40
CA GLY A 486 -13.36 10.11 7.13
C GLY A 486 -11.92 10.59 7.36
N THR A 487 -11.02 9.66 7.70
CA THR A 487 -9.57 9.94 7.72
C THR A 487 -9.02 9.97 6.29
N ILE A 488 -8.03 10.83 6.01
CA ILE A 488 -7.46 10.99 4.67
C ILE A 488 -6.86 9.68 4.10
N SER A 489 -6.37 8.79 4.97
CA SER A 489 -5.91 7.46 4.59
C SER A 489 -6.01 6.51 5.78
N HIS A 490 -6.38 5.25 5.54
CA HIS A 490 -6.31 4.20 6.55
C HIS A 490 -5.02 3.37 6.44
N HIS A 491 -4.55 3.04 5.23
CA HIS A 491 -3.36 2.20 5.03
C HIS A 491 -2.55 2.43 3.74
N HIS A 492 -2.97 3.34 2.85
CA HIS A 492 -2.14 3.72 1.71
C HIS A 492 -1.00 4.68 2.10
N GLY A 493 -1.22 5.49 3.15
CA GLY A 493 -0.31 6.53 3.59
C GLY A 493 -0.71 7.91 3.07
N VAL A 494 0.14 8.90 3.35
CA VAL A 494 -0.01 10.28 2.92
C VAL A 494 0.74 10.52 1.61
N GLY A 495 2.02 10.12 1.56
CA GLY A 495 2.92 10.36 0.44
C GLY A 495 2.87 11.81 -0.05
N ARG A 496 2.94 12.00 -1.37
CA ARG A 496 2.70 13.30 -2.02
C ARG A 496 1.22 13.48 -2.36
N ASP A 497 0.50 12.38 -2.58
CA ASP A 497 -0.91 12.38 -3.01
C ASP A 497 -1.85 13.02 -1.99
N HIS A 498 -1.58 12.87 -0.69
CA HIS A 498 -2.43 13.39 0.38
C HIS A 498 -1.76 14.51 1.22
N ALA A 499 -0.50 14.89 0.92
CA ALA A 499 0.28 15.83 1.73
C ALA A 499 -0.44 17.18 1.97
N ALA A 500 -1.14 17.69 0.95
CA ALA A 500 -1.89 18.95 1.04
C ALA A 500 -3.08 18.89 2.03
N TRP A 501 -3.57 17.70 2.37
CA TRP A 501 -4.71 17.49 3.27
C TRP A 501 -4.30 17.15 4.70
N LEU A 502 -3.03 16.82 4.95
CA LEU A 502 -2.58 16.36 6.27
C LEU A 502 -2.86 17.39 7.38
N ALA A 503 -2.75 18.69 7.07
CA ALA A 503 -3.06 19.76 8.02
C ALA A 503 -4.52 19.75 8.50
N ARG A 504 -5.46 19.27 7.67
CA ARG A 504 -6.88 19.11 8.04
C ARG A 504 -7.12 17.85 8.89
N GLU A 505 -6.26 16.84 8.78
CA GLU A 505 -6.33 15.60 9.56
C GLU A 505 -5.78 15.80 10.98
N ILE A 506 -4.57 16.35 11.11
CA ILE A 506 -3.85 16.43 12.40
C ILE A 506 -3.73 17.85 12.97
N GLY A 507 -4.31 18.84 12.28
CA GLY A 507 -4.24 20.25 12.66
C GLY A 507 -2.88 20.90 12.44
N GLU A 508 -2.86 22.24 12.40
CA GLU A 508 -1.63 23.03 12.24
C GLU A 508 -0.61 22.79 13.37
N GLY A 509 -1.07 22.50 14.59
CA GLY A 509 -0.21 22.12 15.70
C GLY A 509 0.55 20.81 15.43
N GLY A 510 -0.13 19.81 14.87
CA GLY A 510 0.48 18.54 14.48
C GLY A 510 1.49 18.71 13.35
N ILE A 511 1.17 19.54 12.35
CA ILE A 511 2.12 19.89 11.28
C ILE A 511 3.37 20.58 11.83
N ARG A 512 3.23 21.54 12.75
CA ARG A 512 4.38 22.19 13.39
C ARG A 512 5.25 21.20 14.17
N LEU A 513 4.63 20.28 14.91
CA LEU A 513 5.36 19.24 15.64
C LEU A 513 6.14 18.33 14.67
N LEU A 514 5.50 17.86 13.61
CA LEU A 514 6.14 17.00 12.61
C LEU A 514 7.30 17.72 11.91
N ARG A 515 7.13 19.01 11.57
CA ARG A 515 8.21 19.84 11.03
C ARG A 515 9.37 20.00 12.02
N ALA A 516 9.08 20.23 13.30
CA ALA A 516 10.13 20.36 14.33
C ALA A 516 10.95 19.06 14.44
N VAL A 517 10.28 17.90 14.50
CA VAL A 517 10.96 16.59 14.50
C VAL A 517 11.78 16.39 13.22
N LYS A 518 11.21 16.69 12.06
CA LYS A 518 11.90 16.58 10.76
C LYS A 518 13.14 17.48 10.68
N SER A 519 13.06 18.72 11.16
CA SER A 519 14.18 19.66 11.17
C SER A 519 15.28 19.26 12.13
N GLU A 520 14.96 18.60 13.24
CA GLU A 520 15.95 18.09 14.18
C GLU A 520 16.66 16.85 13.64
N ILE A 521 15.90 15.88 13.10
CA ILE A 521 16.46 14.59 12.67
C ILE A 521 17.16 14.69 11.30
N ASP A 522 16.70 15.61 10.44
CA ASP A 522 17.27 15.86 9.12
C ASP A 522 17.36 17.37 8.85
N PRO A 523 18.39 18.04 9.41
CA PRO A 523 18.59 19.48 9.28
C PRO A 523 18.94 19.89 7.85
N ALA A 524 19.62 19.03 7.10
CA ALA A 524 19.93 19.24 5.69
C ALA A 524 18.68 19.16 4.80
N GLY A 525 17.64 18.45 5.24
CA GLY A 525 16.36 18.32 4.54
C GLY A 525 16.38 17.28 3.41
N ILE A 526 17.36 16.38 3.39
CA ILE A 526 17.61 15.43 2.29
C ILE A 526 16.60 14.29 2.21
N MET A 527 15.94 13.93 3.31
CA MET A 527 15.09 12.75 3.41
C MET A 527 13.72 12.96 2.77
N ASN A 528 13.49 12.26 1.66
CA ASN A 528 12.28 12.21 0.83
C ASN A 528 11.53 13.56 0.69
N PRO A 529 12.17 14.59 0.10
CA PRO A 529 11.61 15.95 0.06
C PRO A 529 10.22 16.02 -0.58
N GLY A 530 9.27 16.65 0.10
CA GLY A 530 7.91 16.87 -0.40
C GLY A 530 6.93 15.72 -0.16
N ALA A 531 7.38 14.55 0.29
CA ALA A 531 6.47 13.52 0.80
C ALA A 531 6.01 13.87 2.22
N VAL A 532 4.74 13.59 2.54
CA VAL A 532 4.05 13.85 3.83
C VAL A 532 3.94 15.34 4.19
N LEU A 533 5.08 16.04 4.23
CA LEU A 533 5.21 17.47 4.36
C LEU A 533 5.46 18.09 2.97
N PRO A 534 4.53 18.91 2.44
CA PRO A 534 4.74 19.61 1.19
C PRO A 534 6.01 20.46 1.22
N LEU A 535 6.66 20.60 0.06
CA LEU A 535 7.75 21.57 -0.11
C LEU A 535 7.21 22.97 0.23
N THR A 536 7.97 23.73 1.03
CA THR A 536 7.63 25.13 1.26
C THR A 536 7.90 25.87 -0.04
N PRO A 537 6.96 26.67 -0.58
CA PRO A 537 7.26 27.54 -1.71
C PRO A 537 8.51 28.36 -1.35
N ALA A 538 9.48 28.44 -2.25
CA ALA A 538 10.62 29.34 -2.04
C ALA A 538 10.03 30.72 -1.72
N ALA A 539 10.48 31.34 -0.63
CA ALA A 539 10.16 32.73 -0.38
C ALA A 539 10.55 33.49 -1.66
N GLN A 540 9.58 34.14 -2.30
CA GLN A 540 9.88 35.12 -3.32
C GLN A 540 10.67 36.20 -2.58
N ASN A 541 11.99 36.17 -2.74
CA ASN A 541 12.85 37.25 -2.29
C ASN A 541 12.50 38.44 -3.18
N ASP A 542 11.70 39.37 -2.64
CA ASP A 542 11.64 40.75 -3.12
C ASP A 542 12.94 41.49 -2.74
#